data_AF-A0A5B8VCR1-F1
#
_entry.id   AF-A0A5B8VCR1-F1
#
_cell.length_a   1.000
_cell.length_b   1.000
_cell.length_c   1.000
_cell.angle_alpha   90.00
_cell.angle_beta   90.00
_cell.angle_gamma   90.00
#
_symmetry.space_group_name_H-M   'P 1'
#
loop_
_entity.id
_entity.type
_entity.pdbx_description
1 polymer ?
#
loop_
_entity_poly.entity_id
_entity_poly.type
_entity_poly.pdbx_seq_one_letter_code
_entity_poly.pdbx_strand_id
1 'polypeptide(L)' 'MERELLLAVKDKHYSRQRVENEIEVVKKILPYIESCNTFCKNNEVFDSRNHRLVKNSNKLREVFDSGTDKSTRYYIICKN' A
#
# COMPACT_ATOMS: atom_id res chain seq x y z
N MET A 1 -6.64 3.65 -12.68
CA MET A 1 -5.88 2.60 -13.40
C MET A 1 -5.87 1.42 -12.46
N GLU A 2 -6.58 0.34 -12.80
CA GLU A 2 -6.68 -0.82 -11.90
C GLU A 2 -5.31 -1.49 -11.76
N ARG A 3 -4.94 -1.84 -10.52
CA ARG A 3 -3.70 -2.58 -10.24
C ARG A 3 -3.92 -4.04 -10.64
N GLU A 4 -3.28 -4.46 -11.73
CA GLU A 4 -3.26 -5.88 -12.14
C GLU A 4 -2.25 -6.65 -11.29
N LEU A 5 -2.72 -7.69 -10.60
CA LEU A 5 -1.90 -8.58 -9.79
C LEU A 5 -1.89 -9.97 -10.41
N LEU A 6 -0.73 -10.40 -10.91
CA LEU A 6 -0.53 -11.76 -11.41
C LEU A 6 -0.11 -12.67 -10.25
N LEU A 7 -1.07 -13.45 -9.74
CA LEU A 7 -0.83 -14.48 -8.74
C LEU A 7 -0.82 -15.86 -9.40
N ALA A 8 0.34 -16.50 -9.42
CA ALA A 8 0.45 -17.89 -9.82
C ALA A 8 -0.06 -18.78 -8.66
N VAL A 9 -1.31 -19.22 -8.75
CA VAL A 9 -1.92 -20.09 -7.74
C VAL A 9 -1.29 -21.48 -7.87
N LYS A 10 -0.51 -21.87 -6.86
CA LYS A 10 0.38 -23.05 -6.90
C LYS A 10 -0.37 -24.39 -6.96
N ASP A 11 -1.67 -24.41 -6.67
CA ASP A 11 -2.45 -25.64 -6.56
C ASP A 11 -3.92 -25.44 -6.99
N LYS A 12 -4.44 -26.42 -7.72
CA LYS A 12 -5.83 -26.61 -8.15
C LYS A 12 -6.82 -26.78 -6.98
N HIS A 13 -6.31 -26.94 -5.75
CA HIS A 13 -7.11 -27.04 -4.53
C HIS A 13 -7.36 -25.70 -3.81
N TYR A 14 -6.90 -24.57 -4.34
CA TYR A 14 -7.23 -23.28 -3.78
C TYR A 14 -8.70 -22.93 -4.04
N SER A 15 -9.48 -22.82 -2.97
CA SER A 15 -10.83 -22.26 -3.07
C SER A 15 -10.74 -20.79 -3.48
N ARG A 16 -11.74 -20.32 -4.23
CA ARG A 16 -11.85 -18.90 -4.63
C ARG A 16 -11.68 -17.95 -3.45
N GLN A 17 -12.29 -18.28 -2.31
CA GLN A 17 -12.19 -17.49 -1.08
C GLN A 17 -10.76 -17.38 -0.55
N ARG A 18 -9.94 -18.45 -0.65
CA ARG A 18 -8.53 -18.39 -0.27
C ARG A 18 -7.72 -17.48 -1.18
N VAL A 19 -7.97 -17.53 -2.49
CA VAL A 19 -7.32 -16.64 -3.46
C VAL A 19 -7.67 -15.18 -3.21
N GLU A 20 -8.94 -14.87 -2.94
CA GLU A 20 -9.39 -13.52 -2.59
C GLU A 20 -8.71 -13.02 -1.31
N ASN A 21 -8.57 -13.86 -0.28
CA ASN A 21 -7.84 -13.51 0.93
C ASN A 21 -6.35 -13.22 0.67
N GLU A 22 -5.68 -14.02 -0.17
CA GLU A 22 -4.28 -13.79 -0.54
C GLU A 22 -4.12 -12.48 -1.32
N ILE A 23 -5.03 -12.18 -2.26
CA ILE A 23 -5.06 -10.90 -2.98
C ILE A 23 -5.12 -9.73 -1.98
N GLU A 24 -6.01 -9.79 -0.99
CA GLU A 24 -6.14 -8.72 0.01
C GLU A 24 -4.90 -8.57 0.90
N VAL A 25 -4.22 -9.67 1.23
CA VAL A 25 -2.94 -9.62 1.95
C VAL A 25 -1.87 -8.95 1.09
N VAL A 26 -1.76 -9.33 -0.19
CA VAL A 26 -0.77 -8.74 -1.10
C VAL A 26 -1.03 -7.25 -1.30
N LYS A 27 -2.29 -6.82 -1.47
CA LYS A 27 -2.66 -5.41 -1.58
C LYS A 27 -2.16 -4.57 -0.39
N LYS A 28 -2.23 -5.12 0.83
CA LYS A 28 -1.71 -4.44 2.04
C LYS A 28 -0.19 -4.32 2.06
N ILE A 29 0.52 -5.21 1.37
CA ILE A 29 1.98 -5.22 1.29
C ILE A 29 2.50 -4.33 0.15
N LEU A 30 1.71 -4.13 -0.92
CA LEU A 30 2.09 -3.33 -2.09
C LEU A 30 2.78 -1.99 -1.76
N PRO A 31 2.30 -1.17 -0.81
CA PRO A 31 2.95 0.10 -0.46
C PRO A 31 4.42 -0.03 -0.02
N TYR A 32 4.80 -1.20 0.51
CA TYR A 32 6.13 -1.46 1.07
C TYR A 32 7.08 -2.16 0.09
N ILE A 33 6.57 -2.64 -1.04
CA ILE A 33 7.38 -3.32 -2.08
C ILE A 33 7.41 -2.55 -3.40
N GLU A 34 6.58 -1.50 -3.54
CA GLU A 34 6.56 -0.66 -4.74
C GLU A 34 7.64 0.42 -4.73
N SER A 35 7.99 0.94 -5.90
CA SER A 35 8.92 2.07 -5.99
C SER A 35 8.31 3.33 -5.36
N CYS A 36 9.14 4.25 -4.84
CA CYS A 36 8.67 5.54 -4.30
C CYS A 36 7.77 6.31 -5.28
N ASN A 37 8.07 6.24 -6.58
CA ASN A 37 7.25 6.86 -7.63
C ASN A 37 5.86 6.22 -7.73
N THR A 38 5.79 4.89 -7.64
CA THR A 38 4.53 4.15 -7.65
C THR A 38 3.73 4.43 -6.37
N PHE A 39 4.41 4.46 -5.23
CA PHE A 39 3.84 4.80 -3.92
C PHE A 39 3.16 6.17 -3.92
N CYS A 40 3.86 7.21 -4.41
CA CYS A 40 3.34 8.58 -4.45
C CYS A 40 2.10 8.73 -5.36
N LYS A 41 1.99 7.91 -6.41
CA LYS A 41 0.85 7.94 -7.34
C LYS A 41 -0.36 7.25 -6.73
N ASN A 42 -0.16 6.05 -6.21
CA ASN A 42 -1.23 5.11 -5.90
C ASN A 42 -1.71 5.12 -4.45
N ASN A 43 -1.01 5.83 -3.56
CA ASN A 43 -1.43 5.95 -2.17
C ASN A 43 -1.63 7.41 -1.78
N GLU A 44 -2.43 7.59 -0.75
CA GLU A 44 -2.53 8.80 0.03
C GLU A 44 -1.89 8.58 1.38
N VAL A 45 -1.22 9.60 1.88
CA VAL A 45 -0.68 9.59 3.23
C VAL A 45 -1.46 10.59 4.06
N PHE A 46 -2.15 10.11 5.08
CA PHE A 46 -2.87 10.92 6.03
C PHE A 46 -2.01 11.18 7.27
N ASP A 47 -1.73 12.44 7.56
CA ASP A 47 -1.05 12.88 8.79
C ASP A 47 -2.09 12.99 9.91
N SER A 48 -2.12 12.01 10.81
CA SER A 48 -3.09 11.92 11.91
C SER A 48 -2.95 13.05 12.91
N ARG A 49 -1.75 13.62 13.07
CA ARG A 49 -1.51 14.74 13.99
C ARG A 49 -2.06 16.05 13.44
N ASN A 50 -1.99 16.24 12.13
CA ASN A 50 -2.44 17.46 11.46
C ASN A 50 -3.80 17.30 10.77
N HIS A 51 -4.43 16.12 10.90
CA HIS A 51 -5.70 15.74 10.28
C HIS A 51 -5.82 16.11 8.80
N ARG A 52 -4.75 15.88 8.02
CA ARG A 52 -4.69 16.29 6.61
C ARG A 52 -3.90 15.32 5.75
N LEU A 53 -4.19 15.33 4.45
CA LEU A 53 -3.41 14.63 3.45
C LEU A 53 -2.05 15.31 3.22
N VAL A 54 -0.99 14.51 3.16
CA VAL A 54 0.35 14.95 2.79
C VAL A 54 0.41 15.12 1.27
N LYS A 55 0.55 16.36 0.79
CA LYS A 55 0.67 16.67 -0.64
C LYS A 55 2.10 16.92 -1.11
N ASN A 56 3.02 17.15 -0.19
CA ASN A 56 4.41 17.48 -0.51
C ASN A 56 5.17 16.20 -0.86
N SER A 57 5.76 16.15 -2.06
CA SER A 57 6.50 14.99 -2.58
C SER A 57 7.71 14.59 -1.72
N ASN A 58 8.43 15.56 -1.16
CA ASN A 58 9.58 15.27 -0.30
C ASN A 58 9.13 14.61 0.99
N LYS A 59 8.02 15.05 1.58
CA LYS A 59 7.43 14.41 2.76
C LYS A 59 6.87 13.02 2.47
N LEU A 60 6.26 12.82 1.31
CA LEU A 60 5.82 11.49 0.89
C LEU A 60 6.99 10.52 0.74
N ARG A 61 8.13 11.03 0.23
CA ARG A 61 9.37 10.27 0.15
C ARG A 61 9.95 9.95 1.53
N GLU A 62 9.99 10.92 2.44
CA GLU A 62 10.42 10.67 3.82
C GLU A 62 9.56 9.59 4.49
N VAL A 63 8.23 9.64 4.29
CA VAL A 63 7.31 8.61 4.81
C VAL A 63 7.62 7.25 4.18
N PHE A 64 7.80 7.19 2.86
CA PHE A 64 8.18 5.97 2.16
C PHE A 64 9.50 5.38 2.68
N ASP A 65 10.53 6.21 2.82
CA ASP A 65 11.85 5.81 3.30
C ASP A 65 11.83 5.38 4.78
N SER A 66 10.93 5.95 5.59
CA SER A 66 10.76 5.59 7.01
C SER A 66 10.05 4.24 7.25
N GLY A 67 9.39 3.68 6.23
CA GLY A 67 8.69 2.40 6.35
C GLY A 67 7.55 2.40 7.37
N THR A 68 7.42 1.31 8.15
CA THR A 68 6.30 1.06 9.08
C THR A 68 6.58 1.46 10.54
N ASP A 69 7.53 2.37 10.79
CA ASP A 69 7.98 2.61 12.16
C ASP A 69 6.89 3.14 13.11
N LYS A 70 6.99 2.73 14.39
CA LYS A 70 5.91 2.49 15.38
C LYS A 70 5.21 3.73 15.96
N SER A 71 5.44 4.92 15.42
CA SER A 71 4.77 6.15 15.86
C SER A 71 3.76 6.54 14.79
N THR A 72 2.51 6.12 14.96
CA THR A 72 1.37 6.18 14.01
C THR A 72 0.92 7.59 13.63
N ARG A 73 1.86 8.41 13.16
CA ARG A 73 1.61 9.74 12.64
C ARG A 73 1.06 9.68 11.22
N TYR A 74 1.54 8.75 10.42
CA TYR A 74 1.20 8.66 9.01
C TYR A 74 0.45 7.37 8.72
N TYR A 75 -0.75 7.50 8.15
CA TYR A 75 -1.57 6.40 7.68
C TYR A 75 -1.53 6.35 6.15
N ILE A 76 -1.10 5.23 5.61
CA ILE A 76 -1.06 5.00 4.17
C ILE A 76 -2.40 4.40 3.74
N ILE A 77 -3.07 5.05 2.80
CA ILE A 77 -4.38 4.66 2.27
C ILE A 77 -4.21 4.40 0.77
N CYS A 78 -4.50 3.19 0.30
CA CYS A 78 -4.48 2.92 -1.14
C CYS A 78 -5.64 3.63 -1.82
N LYS A 79 -5.36 4.37 -2.91
CA LYS A 79 -6.37 4.88 -3.83
C LYS A 79 -6.79 3.71 -4.72
N ASN A 80 -7.85 2.99 -4.34
CA ASN A 80 -8.48 2.02 -5.25
C ASN A 80 -9.28 2.78 -6.31
#